data_AF-A0A1E5P306-F1
#
_entry.id   AF-A0A1E5P306-F1
#
_cell.length_a   1.000
_cell.length_b   1.000
_cell.length_c   1.000
_cell.angle_alpha   90.00
_cell.angle_beta   90.00
_cell.angle_gamma   90.00
#
_symmetry.space_group_name_H-M   'P 1'
#
loop_
_entity.id
_entity.type
_entity.pdbx_description
1 polymer ?
#
loop_
_entity_poly.entity_id
_entity_poly.type
_entity_poly.pdbx_seq_one_letter_code
_entity_poly.pdbx_strand_id
1 'polypeptide(L)'
;MSDLEALLEELRGLPPTPPSDARDLEALLTRVRSAAGRWADVLYEVREVAQSIAGPRTAAALEVAFRRAEESYVELEFALDDCGRSSRTSGGKSAPGPYRE
;
A
#
# COMPACT_ATOMS: atom_id res chain seq x y z
N MET A 1 7.95 -17.82 -6.64
CA MET A 1 7.47 -16.72 -7.50
C MET A 1 8.47 -15.60 -7.34
N SER A 2 8.85 -14.96 -8.43
CA SER A 2 9.72 -13.77 -8.38
C SER A 2 8.98 -12.59 -7.74
N ASP A 3 9.71 -11.64 -7.14
CA ASP A 3 9.09 -10.46 -6.53
C ASP A 3 8.30 -9.62 -7.56
N LEU A 4 8.76 -9.62 -8.82
CA LEU A 4 8.02 -9.02 -9.94
C LEU A 4 6.69 -9.71 -10.21
N GLU A 5 6.63 -11.05 -10.20
CA GLU A 5 5.36 -11.77 -10.36
C GLU A 5 4.39 -11.47 -9.21
N ALA A 6 4.90 -11.41 -7.99
CA ALA A 6 4.09 -11.07 -6.81
C ALA A 6 3.56 -9.62 -6.89
N LEU A 7 4.37 -8.67 -7.34
CA LEU A 7 3.94 -7.29 -7.59
C LEU A 7 2.81 -7.25 -8.63
N LEU A 8 2.99 -7.94 -9.76
CA LEU A 8 1.98 -7.97 -10.82
C LEU A 8 0.65 -8.59 -10.35
N GLU A 9 0.71 -9.59 -9.48
CA GLU A 9 -0.48 -10.19 -8.89
C GLU A 9 -1.25 -9.18 -8.01
N GLU A 10 -0.54 -8.41 -7.17
CA GLU A 10 -1.19 -7.37 -6.36
C GLU A 10 -1.81 -6.27 -7.21
N LEU A 11 -1.11 -5.82 -8.25
CA LEU A 11 -1.61 -4.79 -9.16
C LEU A 11 -2.84 -5.26 -9.97
N ARG A 12 -2.86 -6.52 -10.40
CA ARG A 12 -4.03 -7.12 -11.07
C ARG A 12 -5.22 -7.29 -10.12
N GLY A 13 -4.95 -7.44 -8.82
CA GLY A 13 -5.96 -7.55 -7.78
C GLY A 13 -6.64 -6.21 -7.43
N LEU A 14 -6.18 -5.08 -7.97
CA LEU A 14 -6.78 -3.78 -7.71
C LEU A 14 -8.16 -3.67 -8.38
N PRO A 15 -9.20 -3.21 -7.66
CA PRO A 15 -10.52 -3.02 -8.23
C PRO A 15 -10.46 -1.94 -9.33
N PRO A 16 -11.09 -2.17 -10.50
CA PRO A 16 -11.12 -1.18 -11.58
C PRO A 16 -12.06 0.00 -11.28
N THR A 17 -12.93 -0.15 -10.29
CA THR A 17 -13.90 0.86 -9.87
C THR A 17 -13.43 1.59 -8.61
N PRO A 18 -13.74 2.88 -8.46
CA PRO A 18 -13.47 3.62 -7.23
C PRO A 18 -14.13 2.96 -6.00
N PRO A 19 -13.51 3.05 -4.81
CA PRO A 19 -14.12 2.57 -3.58
C PRO A 19 -15.40 3.35 -3.28
N SER A 20 -16.47 2.67 -2.88
CA SER A 20 -17.78 3.30 -2.62
C SER A 20 -18.03 3.58 -1.13
N ASP A 21 -17.29 2.92 -0.24
CA ASP A 21 -17.36 3.12 1.19
C ASP A 21 -15.98 2.95 1.88
N ALA A 22 -15.97 3.08 3.21
CA ALA A 22 -14.76 2.96 4.01
C ALA A 22 -14.14 1.55 3.96
N ARG A 23 -14.95 0.49 3.82
CA ARG A 23 -14.46 -0.88 3.77
C ARG A 23 -13.82 -1.17 2.42
N ASP A 24 -14.42 -0.67 1.33
CA ASP A 24 -13.83 -0.73 0.00
C ASP A 24 -12.50 0.02 -0.05
N LEU A 25 -12.43 1.20 0.58
CA LEU A 25 -11.20 1.98 0.67
C LEU A 25 -10.12 1.25 1.48
N GLU A 26 -10.48 0.64 2.62
CA GLU A 26 -9.57 -0.16 3.45
C GLU A 26 -9.00 -1.36 2.66
N ALA A 27 -9.84 -2.06 1.90
CA ALA A 27 -9.43 -3.16 1.04
C ALA A 27 -8.48 -2.70 -0.09
N LEU A 28 -8.79 -1.56 -0.71
CA LEU A 28 -7.94 -0.95 -1.74
C LEU A 28 -6.58 -0.54 -1.14
N LEU A 29 -6.57 0.16 0.00
CA LEU A 29 -5.33 0.59 0.67
C LEU A 29 -4.47 -0.61 1.09
N THR A 30 -5.09 -1.70 1.55
CA THR A 30 -4.38 -2.95 1.87
C THR A 30 -3.62 -3.50 0.65
N ARG A 31 -4.28 -3.53 -0.51
CA ARG A 31 -3.67 -4.01 -1.76
C ARG A 31 -2.58 -3.08 -2.28
N VAL A 32 -2.84 -1.77 -2.30
CA VAL A 32 -1.86 -0.77 -2.75
C VAL A 32 -0.64 -0.75 -1.83
N ARG A 33 -0.81 -0.88 -0.51
CA ARG A 33 0.29 -1.07 0.45
C ARG A 33 1.12 -2.32 0.13
N SER A 34 0.47 -3.47 -0.10
CA SER A 34 1.17 -4.70 -0.48
C SER A 34 1.99 -4.50 -1.76
N ALA A 35 1.40 -3.89 -2.79
CA ALA A 35 2.08 -3.57 -4.04
C ALA A 35 3.28 -2.62 -3.84
N ALA A 36 3.17 -1.62 -2.96
CA ALA A 36 4.29 -0.72 -2.65
C ALA A 36 5.47 -1.46 -2.00
N GLY A 37 5.21 -2.37 -1.06
CA GLY A 37 6.24 -3.22 -0.47
C GLY A 37 6.93 -4.11 -1.52
N ARG A 38 6.14 -4.78 -2.37
CA ARG A 38 6.67 -5.59 -3.48
C ARG A 38 7.48 -4.78 -4.48
N TRP A 39 7.10 -3.53 -4.73
CA TRP A 39 7.87 -2.66 -5.61
C TRP A 39 9.21 -2.27 -4.99
N ALA A 40 9.26 -2.05 -3.66
CA ALA A 40 10.52 -1.86 -2.95
C ALA A 40 11.42 -3.11 -3.07
N ASP A 41 10.86 -4.32 -2.91
CA ASP A 41 11.60 -5.58 -3.08
C ASP A 41 12.20 -5.70 -4.51
N VAL A 42 11.40 -5.43 -5.54
CA VAL A 42 11.88 -5.43 -6.95
C VAL A 42 13.01 -4.41 -7.16
N LEU A 43 12.85 -3.20 -6.62
CA LEU A 43 13.89 -2.16 -6.74
C LEU A 43 15.16 -2.52 -5.98
N TYR A 44 15.05 -3.22 -4.84
CA TYR A 44 16.19 -3.75 -4.10
C TYR A 44 16.96 -4.74 -4.96
N GLU A 45 16.29 -5.74 -5.55
CA GLU A 45 16.94 -6.73 -6.42
C GLU A 45 17.63 -6.07 -7.63
N VAL A 46 16.95 -5.14 -8.30
CA VAL A 46 17.50 -4.40 -9.45
C VAL A 46 18.71 -3.58 -9.04
N ARG A 47 18.67 -2.93 -7.86
CA ARG A 47 19.80 -2.16 -7.34
C ARG A 47 21.03 -3.03 -7.11
N GLU A 48 20.86 -4.20 -6.48
CA GLU A 48 21.97 -5.12 -6.20
C GLU A 48 22.65 -5.57 -7.50
N VAL A 49 21.86 -5.90 -8.52
CA VAL A 49 22.41 -6.24 -9.85
C VAL A 49 23.13 -5.03 -10.45
N ALA A 50 22.50 -3.85 -10.43
CA ALA A 50 23.04 -2.63 -11.03
C ALA A 50 24.37 -2.16 -10.43
N GLN A 51 24.66 -2.45 -9.16
CA GLN A 51 25.95 -2.14 -8.53
C GLN A 51 27.14 -2.77 -9.27
N SER A 52 26.93 -3.93 -9.91
CA SER A 52 27.98 -4.67 -10.62
C SER A 52 28.11 -4.32 -12.11
N ILE A 53 27.07 -3.73 -12.72
CA ILE A 53 27.00 -3.52 -14.18
C ILE A 53 26.82 -2.06 -14.61
N ALA A 54 26.38 -1.18 -13.71
CA ALA A 54 26.05 0.21 -14.03
C ALA A 54 27.03 1.19 -13.37
N GLY A 55 27.12 2.39 -13.95
CA GLY A 55 27.93 3.47 -13.37
C GLY A 55 27.35 4.01 -12.05
N PRO A 56 28.15 4.73 -11.26
CA PRO A 56 27.78 5.20 -9.91
C PRO A 56 26.52 6.07 -9.89
N ARG A 57 26.27 6.84 -10.96
CA ARG A 57 25.06 7.65 -11.10
C ARG A 57 23.79 6.81 -11.18
N THR A 58 23.82 5.69 -11.91
CA THR A 58 22.67 4.79 -12.05
C THR A 58 22.38 4.08 -10.73
N ALA A 59 23.43 3.58 -10.06
CA ALA A 59 23.30 2.96 -8.75
C ALA A 59 22.68 3.94 -7.72
N ALA A 60 23.15 5.19 -7.69
CA ALA A 60 22.59 6.22 -6.82
C ALA A 60 21.12 6.55 -7.14
N ALA A 61 20.73 6.57 -8.42
CA ALA A 61 19.34 6.80 -8.81
C ALA A 61 18.43 5.63 -8.39
N LEU A 62 18.90 4.38 -8.51
CA LEU A 62 18.16 3.19 -8.07
C LEU A 62 18.01 3.16 -6.54
N GLU A 63 19.05 3.54 -5.79
CA GLU A 63 18.97 3.70 -4.34
C GLU A 63 17.92 4.72 -3.92
N VAL A 64 17.83 5.86 -4.63
CA VAL A 64 16.77 6.86 -4.38
C VAL A 64 15.39 6.28 -4.72
N ALA A 65 15.24 5.60 -5.85
CA ALA A 65 13.96 5.00 -6.23
C ALA A 65 13.48 3.98 -5.19
N PHE A 66 14.37 3.10 -4.73
CA PHE A 66 14.11 2.12 -3.68
C PHE A 66 13.60 2.80 -2.41
N ARG A 67 14.32 3.80 -1.90
CA ARG A 67 13.91 4.54 -0.70
C ARG A 67 12.55 5.21 -0.85
N ARG A 68 12.23 5.75 -2.02
CA ARG A 68 10.91 6.34 -2.28
C ARG A 68 9.80 5.30 -2.31
N ALA A 69 10.08 4.08 -2.73
CA ALA A 69 9.12 2.98 -2.63
C ALA A 69 8.90 2.57 -1.17
N GLU A 70 9.95 2.50 -0.35
CA GLU A 70 9.84 2.25 1.09
C GLU A 70 9.04 3.35 1.81
N GLU A 71 9.35 4.62 1.54
CA GLU A 71 8.59 5.76 2.08
C GLU A 71 7.11 5.67 1.68
N SER A 72 6.82 5.37 0.42
CA SER A 72 5.44 5.18 -0.04
C SER A 72 4.74 4.04 0.69
N TYR A 73 5.43 2.92 0.95
CA TYR A 73 4.87 1.82 1.73
C TYR A 73 4.48 2.26 3.14
N VAL A 74 5.38 2.97 3.84
CA VAL A 74 5.15 3.46 5.21
C VAL A 74 3.96 4.43 5.27
N GLU A 75 3.88 5.38 4.35
CA GLU A 75 2.74 6.32 4.30
C GLU A 75 1.41 5.60 4.04
N LEU A 76 1.42 4.52 3.25
CA LEU A 76 0.25 3.68 3.04
C LEU A 76 -0.11 2.85 4.29
N GLU A 77 0.86 2.48 5.14
CA GLU A 77 0.56 1.89 6.45
C GLU A 77 -0.21 2.89 7.33
N PHE A 78 0.25 4.14 7.40
CA PHE A 78 -0.43 5.16 8.18
C PHE A 78 -1.85 5.46 7.65
N ALA A 79 -2.01 5.56 6.33
CA ALA A 79 -3.32 5.76 5.72
C ALA A 79 -4.28 4.59 6.01
N LEU A 80 -3.79 3.35 5.95
CA LEU A 80 -4.59 2.16 6.26
C LEU A 80 -5.01 2.13 7.74
N ASP A 81 -4.09 2.42 8.65
CA ASP A 81 -4.35 2.48 10.09
C ASP A 81 -5.41 3.54 10.44
N ASP A 82 -5.36 4.71 9.80
CA ASP A 82 -6.34 5.78 9.99
C ASP A 82 -7.72 5.43 9.40
N CYS A 83 -7.74 4.78 8.23
CA CYS A 83 -8.96 4.29 7.60
C CYS A 83 -9.70 3.29 8.51
N GLY A 84 -8.98 2.33 9.09
CA GLY A 84 -9.53 1.34 10.03
C GLY A 84 -9.97 1.93 11.38
N ARG A 85 -9.43 3.09 11.79
CA ARG A 85 -9.94 3.85 12.97
C ARG A 85 -11.24 4.57 12.65
N SER A 86 -11.35 5.15 11.46
CA SER A 86 -12.54 5.88 11.01
C SER A 86 -13.74 4.97 10.78
N SER A 87 -13.53 3.74 10.28
CA SER A 87 -14.60 2.75 10.09
C SER A 87 -15.24 2.31 11.41
N ARG A 88 -14.44 2.12 12.47
CA ARG A 88 -14.90 1.73 13.81
C ARG A 88 -15.69 2.83 14.52
N THR A 89 -15.35 4.10 14.30
CA THR A 89 -16.01 5.23 14.95
C THR A 89 -17.39 5.52 14.33
N SER A 90 -17.53 5.24 13.03
CA SER A 90 -18.77 5.45 12.25
C SER A 90 -19.86 4.39 12.53
N GLY A 91 -19.49 3.20 12.99
CA GLY A 91 -20.43 2.09 13.27
C GLY A 91 -21.16 2.18 14.62
N GLY A 92 -20.91 3.21 15.43
CA GLY A 92 -21.33 3.30 16.83
C GLY A 92 -22.24 4.47 17.17
N LYS A 93 -23.35 4.69 16.44
CA LYS A 93 -24.43 5.56 16.95
C LYS A 93 -25.81 5.21 16.39
N SER A 94 -26.39 4.11 16.86
CA SER A 94 -27.84 3.97 16.96
C SER A 94 -28.19 3.97 18.45
N ALA A 95 -28.61 5.13 18.96
CA ALA A 95 -29.17 5.22 20.31
C ALA A 95 -30.64 4.73 20.28
N PRO A 96 -31.06 3.87 21.23
CA PRO A 96 -32.45 3.44 21.33
C PRO A 96 -33.36 4.62 21.71
N GLY A 97 -34.53 4.70 21.05
CA GLY A 97 -35.54 5.73 21.26
C GLY A 97 -36.05 5.79 22.71
N PRO A 98 -36.62 6.94 23.13
CA PRO A 98 -36.90 7.21 24.53
C PRO A 98 -38.01 6.31 25.05
N TYR A 99 -37.82 5.81 26.27
CA TYR A 99 -38.81 5.08 27.05
C TYR A 99 -40.17 5.82 27.04
N ARG A 100 -41.23 5.09 26.66
CA ARG A 100 -42.62 5.38 27.03
C ARG A 100 -43.03 4.34 28.06
N GLU A 101 -43.30 4.78 29.29
CA GLU A 101 -44.46 4.38 30.10
C GLU A 101 -44.87 5.57 30.98
#